data_AF-A0AAQ0C058-F1
#
_entry.id   AF-A0AAQ0C058-F1
#
_cell.length_a   1.000
_cell.length_b   1.000
_cell.length_c   1.000
_cell.angle_alpha   90.00
_cell.angle_beta   90.00
_cell.angle_gamma   90.00
#
_symmetry.space_group_name_H-M   'P 1'
#
loop_
_entity.id
_entity.type
_entity.pdbx_description
1 polymer ?
#
loop_
_entity_poly.entity_id
_entity_poly.type
_entity_poly.pdbx_seq_one_letter_code
_entity_poly.pdbx_strand_id
1 'polypeptide(L)'
;MSNQFKPGDLALVIRCKLVPEMVGKCVELCECVHPNETSFHPGGPWINDGDAPCWIVAGDGLLSNSVRQGVAPHPFSMLPESHLRPLRGDFQPEQQKKEAVHG
;
A
#
# COMPACT_ATOMS: atom_id res chain seq x y z
N MET A 1 3.87 -21.82 6.67
CA MET A 1 3.70 -20.65 5.78
C MET A 1 4.07 -19.44 6.61
N SER A 2 5.24 -18.87 6.36
CA SER A 2 5.80 -17.83 7.21
C SER A 2 5.10 -16.52 6.88
N ASN A 3 4.28 -16.01 7.79
CA ASN A 3 3.69 -14.68 7.73
C ASN A 3 4.83 -13.66 7.84
N GLN A 4 5.43 -13.28 6.71
CA GLN A 4 6.62 -12.43 6.70
C GLN A 4 6.30 -10.95 6.92
N PHE A 5 5.02 -10.59 6.80
CA PHE A 5 4.52 -9.24 6.90
C PHE A 5 3.64 -9.07 8.14
N LYS A 6 3.75 -7.90 8.76
CA LYS A 6 2.85 -7.40 9.81
C LYS A 6 2.58 -5.90 9.58
N PRO A 7 1.53 -5.33 10.19
CA PRO A 7 1.33 -3.89 10.18
C PRO A 7 2.57 -3.14 10.69
N GLY A 8 2.91 -2.03 10.04
CA GLY A 8 4.10 -1.22 10.29
C GLY A 8 5.37 -1.71 9.58
N ASP A 9 5.36 -2.88 8.95
CA ASP A 9 6.50 -3.29 8.11
C ASP A 9 6.59 -2.41 6.85
N LEU A 10 7.82 -2.17 6.42
CA LEU A 10 8.09 -1.52 5.14
C LEU A 10 8.25 -2.56 4.03
N ALA A 11 7.72 -2.25 2.86
CA ALA A 11 7.82 -3.08 1.69
C ALA A 11 8.09 -2.27 0.41
N LEU A 12 8.74 -2.90 -0.56
CA LEU A 12 8.88 -2.40 -1.92
C LEU A 12 7.78 -3.01 -2.79
N VAL A 13 7.09 -2.19 -3.55
CA VAL A 13 6.19 -2.66 -4.60
C VAL A 13 7.02 -3.19 -5.77
N ILE A 14 7.03 -4.50 -5.97
CA ILE A 14 7.81 -5.17 -7.04
C ILE A 14 6.99 -5.49 -8.28
N ARG A 15 5.66 -5.37 -8.19
CA ARG A 15 4.73 -5.66 -9.29
C ARG A 15 3.45 -4.86 -9.13
N CYS A 16 2.96 -4.27 -10.21
CA CYS A 16 1.59 -3.76 -10.30
C CYS A 16 1.18 -3.75 -11.78
N LYS A 17 0.18 -4.55 -12.15
CA LYS A 17 -0.21 -4.72 -13.56
C LYS A 17 -1.04 -3.56 -14.08
N LEU A 18 -1.99 -3.09 -13.26
CA LEU A 18 -2.92 -2.04 -13.64
C LEU A 18 -2.23 -0.67 -13.69
N VAL A 19 -1.29 -0.43 -12.77
CA VAL A 19 -0.63 0.86 -12.59
C VAL A 19 0.88 0.64 -12.44
N PRO A 20 1.63 0.52 -13.55
CA PRO A 20 3.07 0.25 -13.52
C PRO A 20 3.88 1.30 -12.74
N GLU A 21 3.41 2.56 -12.66
CA GLU A 21 4.05 3.63 -11.87
C GLU A 21 4.13 3.32 -10.35
N MET A 22 3.37 2.33 -9.88
CA MET A 22 3.44 1.89 -8.48
C MET A 22 4.71 1.09 -8.20
N VAL A 23 5.32 0.46 -9.20
CA VAL A 23 6.51 -0.37 -9.03
C VAL A 23 7.71 0.49 -8.62
N GLY A 24 8.46 0.03 -7.61
CA GLY A 24 9.61 0.74 -7.05
C GLY A 24 9.26 1.67 -5.87
N LYS A 25 7.97 1.87 -5.57
CA LYS A 25 7.56 2.65 -4.39
C LYS A 25 7.79 1.86 -3.10
N CYS A 26 8.31 2.57 -2.10
CA CYS A 26 8.38 2.07 -0.73
C CYS A 26 7.06 2.42 -0.03
N VAL A 27 6.50 1.44 0.67
CA VAL A 27 5.21 1.57 1.34
C VAL A 27 5.26 0.95 2.73
N GLU A 28 4.45 1.48 3.63
CA GLU A 28 4.20 0.90 4.95
C GLU A 28 2.92 0.06 4.90
N LEU A 29 2.96 -1.14 5.48
CA LEU A 29 1.79 -2.01 5.58
C LEU A 29 0.87 -1.54 6.70
N CYS A 30 -0.37 -1.22 6.38
CA CYS A 30 -1.34 -0.74 7.36
C CYS A 30 -2.23 -1.87 7.88
N GLU A 31 -2.84 -2.64 6.96
CA GLU A 31 -3.85 -3.64 7.32
C GLU A 31 -3.89 -4.75 6.27
N CYS A 32 -3.99 -6.01 6.71
CA CYS A 32 -4.18 -7.15 5.84
C CYS A 32 -5.68 -7.41 5.67
N VAL A 33 -6.13 -7.52 4.42
CA VAL A 33 -7.53 -7.79 4.05
C VAL A 33 -7.56 -9.13 3.33
N HIS A 34 -8.20 -10.14 3.93
CA HIS A 34 -8.28 -11.47 3.34
C HIS A 34 -9.31 -11.53 2.20
N PRO A 35 -9.26 -12.57 1.35
CA PRO A 35 -10.24 -12.77 0.27
C PRO A 35 -11.69 -12.65 0.75
N ASN A 36 -12.49 -11.89 0.01
CA ASN A 36 -13.90 -11.58 0.30
C ASN A 36 -14.16 -10.75 1.56
N GLU A 37 -13.12 -10.17 2.17
CA GLU A 37 -13.28 -9.23 3.27
C GLU A 37 -13.39 -7.78 2.77
N THR A 38 -14.01 -6.96 3.61
CA THR A 38 -14.06 -5.51 3.44
C THR A 38 -13.46 -4.85 4.67
N SER A 39 -12.48 -3.99 4.46
CA SER A 39 -11.92 -3.13 5.50
C SER A 39 -12.47 -1.72 5.39
N PHE A 40 -12.64 -1.04 6.53
CA PHE A 40 -13.03 0.37 6.61
C PHE A 40 -11.84 1.28 6.94
N HIS A 41 -10.63 0.86 6.59
CA HIS A 41 -9.44 1.70 6.71
C HIS A 41 -9.66 3.06 6.03
N PRO A 42 -9.09 4.17 6.56
CA PRO A 42 -9.25 5.49 5.95
C PRO A 42 -9.07 5.51 4.44
N GLY A 43 -9.95 6.25 3.75
CA GLY A 43 -9.95 6.35 2.30
C GLY A 43 -10.74 5.25 1.56
N GLY A 44 -11.41 4.34 2.26
CA GLY A 44 -12.46 3.54 1.62
C GLY A 44 -13.25 2.63 2.56
N PRO A 45 -14.37 2.05 2.08
CA PRO A 45 -14.44 0.61 2.09
C PRO A 45 -13.41 0.06 1.08
N TRP A 46 -12.51 -0.78 1.54
CA TRP A 46 -11.52 -1.52 0.75
C TRP A 46 -11.97 -2.96 0.62
N ILE A 47 -12.29 -3.39 -0.59
CA ILE A 47 -12.90 -4.71 -0.84
C ILE A 47 -11.87 -5.58 -1.53
N ASN A 48 -11.47 -6.68 -0.89
CA ASN A 48 -10.64 -7.69 -1.55
C ASN A 48 -11.55 -8.71 -2.25
N ASP A 49 -11.83 -8.47 -3.54
CA ASP A 49 -12.58 -9.37 -4.42
C ASP A 49 -11.71 -10.47 -5.05
N GLY A 50 -10.43 -10.54 -4.68
CA GLY A 50 -9.47 -11.54 -5.13
C GLY A 50 -9.45 -12.83 -4.31
N ASP A 51 -8.52 -13.72 -4.65
CA ASP A 51 -8.33 -15.05 -4.04
C ASP A 51 -7.10 -15.13 -3.12
N ALA A 52 -6.36 -14.03 -2.96
CA ALA A 52 -5.16 -13.94 -2.12
C ALA A 52 -5.25 -12.77 -1.13
N PRO A 53 -4.55 -12.84 0.01
CA PRO A 53 -4.44 -11.71 0.93
C PRO A 53 -3.88 -10.47 0.25
N CYS A 54 -4.52 -9.33 0.50
CA CYS A 54 -4.06 -8.02 0.08
C CYS A 54 -3.69 -7.20 1.30
N TRP A 55 -2.76 -6.26 1.11
CA TRP A 55 -2.39 -5.28 2.11
C TRP A 55 -2.86 -3.91 1.67
N ILE A 56 -3.55 -3.21 2.57
CA ILE A 56 -3.68 -1.77 2.50
C ILE A 56 -2.34 -1.19 2.91
N VAL A 57 -1.81 -0.31 2.07
CA VAL A 57 -0.49 0.28 2.24
C VAL A 57 -0.55 1.80 2.15
N ALA A 58 0.33 2.47 2.89
CA ALA A 58 0.50 3.92 2.86
C ALA A 58 1.87 4.30 2.29
N GLY A 59 1.97 5.48 1.68
CA GLY A 59 3.23 5.98 1.11
C GLY A 59 3.03 7.15 0.16
N ASP A 60 4.14 7.67 -0.37
CA ASP A 60 4.12 8.87 -1.20
C ASP A 60 3.85 8.57 -2.68
N GLY A 61 2.97 9.41 -3.25
CA GLY A 61 2.58 9.36 -4.66
C GLY A 61 1.91 8.04 -5.05
N LEU A 62 1.19 7.39 -4.12
CA LEU A 62 0.42 6.20 -4.44
C LEU A 62 -0.77 6.56 -5.32
N LEU A 63 -1.16 5.56 -6.12
CA LEU A 63 -2.33 5.57 -6.96
C LEU A 63 -3.24 4.45 -6.49
N SER A 64 -4.54 4.73 -6.43
CA SER A 64 -5.56 3.76 -6.10
C SER A 64 -6.60 3.71 -7.20
N ASN A 65 -7.09 2.51 -7.50
CA ASN A 65 -8.17 2.31 -8.45
C ASN A 65 -9.49 2.23 -7.68
N SER A 66 -10.32 3.27 -7.80
CA SER A 66 -11.66 3.28 -7.20
C SER A 66 -12.74 3.11 -8.25
N VAL A 67 -13.86 2.49 -7.88
CA VAL A 67 -15.02 2.32 -8.79
C VAL A 67 -15.55 3.67 -9.30
N ARG A 68 -15.45 4.73 -8.49
CA ARG A 68 -16.00 6.05 -8.82
C ARG A 68 -15.07 6.95 -9.63
N GLN A 69 -13.77 6.90 -9.39
CA GLN A 69 -12.81 7.84 -9.98
C GLN A 69 -11.78 7.16 -10.89
N GLY A 70 -11.80 5.82 -11.00
CA GLY A 70 -10.75 5.08 -11.67
C GLY A 70 -9.43 5.21 -10.92
N VAL A 71 -8.31 5.15 -11.65
CA VAL A 71 -6.96 5.31 -11.10
C VAL A 71 -6.69 6.79 -10.81
N ALA A 72 -6.48 7.13 -9.55
CA ALA A 72 -6.18 8.49 -9.10
C ALA A 72 -5.19 8.51 -7.93
N PRO A 73 -4.48 9.64 -7.70
CA PRO A 73 -3.66 9.83 -6.51
C PRO A 73 -4.45 9.62 -5.22
N HIS A 74 -3.90 8.81 -4.32
CA HIS A 74 -4.55 8.48 -3.06
C HIS A 74 -3.49 8.20 -1.99
N PRO A 75 -3.68 8.59 -0.71
CA PRO A 75 -2.69 8.33 0.35
C PRO A 75 -2.50 6.85 0.68
N PHE A 76 -3.44 6.01 0.24
CA PHE A 76 -3.44 4.57 0.45
C PHE A 76 -3.68 3.82 -0.87
N SER A 77 -3.22 2.57 -0.95
CA SER A 77 -3.57 1.65 -2.03
C SER A 77 -3.70 0.23 -1.48
N MET A 78 -4.35 -0.66 -2.22
CA MET A 78 -4.46 -2.07 -1.84
C MET A 78 -3.71 -2.94 -2.84
N LEU A 79 -2.74 -3.71 -2.35
CA LEU A 79 -1.85 -4.52 -3.18
C LEU A 79 -1.82 -5.97 -2.67
N PRO A 80 -1.86 -6.97 -3.57
CA PRO A 80 -1.65 -8.36 -3.17
C PRO A 80 -0.32 -8.53 -2.44
N GLU A 81 -0.26 -9.38 -1.43
CA GLU A 81 0.99 -9.65 -0.71
C GLU A 81 2.12 -10.10 -1.65
N SER A 82 1.78 -10.86 -2.69
CA SER A 82 2.72 -11.32 -3.73
C SER A 82 3.33 -10.20 -4.59
N HIS A 83 2.82 -8.98 -4.51
CA HIS A 83 3.32 -7.81 -5.20
C HIS A 83 4.31 -7.00 -4.36
N LEU A 84 4.54 -7.43 -3.13
CA LEU A 84 5.33 -6.72 -2.13
C LEU A 84 6.59 -7.52 -1.79
N ARG A 85 7.69 -6.82 -1.52
CA ARG A 85 8.92 -7.40 -1.00
C ARG A 85 9.29 -6.71 0.30
N PRO A 86 9.48 -7.44 1.42
CA PRO A 86 9.80 -6.81 2.70
C PRO A 86 11.16 -6.11 2.62
N LEU A 87 11.20 -4.87 3.11
CA LEU A 87 12.41 -4.09 3.31
C LEU A 87 12.84 -4.27 4.78
N ARG A 88 13.57 -5.34 5.06
CA ARG A 88 14.07 -5.62 6.42
C ARG A 88 15.26 -4.72 6.75
N GLY A 89 15.20 -4.08 7.91
CA GLY A 89 16.35 -3.59 8.69
C GLY A 89 17.09 -2.34 8.21
N ASP A 90 17.37 -2.23 6.91
CA ASP A 90 18.31 -1.22 6.41
C ASP A 90 17.65 -0.08 5.62
N PHE A 91 16.33 -0.13 5.44
CA PHE A 91 15.57 0.92 4.78
C PHE A 91 14.87 1.77 5.83
N GLN A 92 15.55 2.82 6.31
CA GLN A 92 14.84 3.92 6.94
C GLN A 92 14.29 4.79 5.81
N PRO A 93 12.95 4.87 5.61
CA PRO A 93 12.40 5.83 4.70
C PRO A 93 12.74 7.19 5.31
N GLU A 94 13.46 8.00 4.56
CA GLU A 94 13.68 9.40 4.89
C GLU A 94 12.29 10.04 4.95
N GLN A 95 11.74 10.15 6.16
CA GLN A 95 10.49 10.86 6.41
C GLN A 95 10.73 12.27 5.88
N GLN A 96 10.21 12.57 4.69
CA GLN A 96 10.13 13.92 4.18
C GLN A 96 9.22 14.68 5.13
N LYS A 97 9.82 15.26 6.18
CA LYS A 97 9.26 16.38 6.92
C LYS A 97 8.95 17.43 5.86
N LYS A 98 7.66 17.56 5.52
CA LYS A 98 7.14 18.74 4.88
C LYS A 98 7.47 19.90 5.81
N GLU A 99 8.49 20.67 5.47
CA GLU A 99 8.76 21.96 6.08
C GLU A 99 7.52 22.83 5.85
N ALA A 100 6.73 23.01 6.90
CA ALA A 100 5.78 24.10 6.94
C ALA A 100 6.58 25.39 7.13
N VAL A 101 6.93 26.03 6.02
CA VAL A 101 7.38 27.43 6.00
C VAL A 101 6.14 28.31 6.16
N HIS A 102 6.00 28.92 7.33
CA HIS A 102 5.23 30.15 7.61
C HIS A 102 5.75 30.61 8.98
N GLY A 103 6.29 31.81 9.20
CA GLY A 103 6.08 33.11 8.55
C GLY A 103 5.99 34.11 9.69
#